data_AF-A0A1E5GJ93-F1
#
_entry.id   AF-A0A1E5GJ93-F1
#
_cell.length_a   1.000
_cell.length_b   1.000
_cell.length_c   1.000
_cell.angle_alpha   90.00
_cell.angle_beta   90.00
_cell.angle_gamma   90.00
#
_symmetry.space_group_name_H-M   'P 1'
#
loop_
_entity.id
_entity.type
_entity.pdbx_description
1 polymer ?
#
loop_
_entity_poly.entity_id
_entity_poly.type
_entity_poly.pdbx_seq_one_letter_code
_entity_poly.pdbx_strand_id
1 'polypeptide(L)'
;MCQKLQIFLKENKVNFLIKYDSVREDNKYTVMLFDTVKKERISGGDTNSVVDTERKIIKDTESNVDFNEINELFSKIKSSVKTNSDYVVMLSINYSDDYLDYTIYLDNSEQISHNKFRTYKEIKDFVRENYE
;
A
#
# COMPACT_ATOMS: atom_id res chain seq x y z
N MET A 1 -8.27 -21.44 1.57
CA MET A 1 -6.95 -21.13 2.14
C MET A 1 -6.54 -19.79 1.55
N CYS A 2 -6.40 -18.73 2.36
CA CYS A 2 -6.04 -17.41 1.85
C CYS A 2 -4.55 -17.36 1.53
N GLN A 3 -4.19 -16.74 0.40
CA GLN A 3 -2.81 -16.49 0.02
C GLN A 3 -2.33 -15.17 0.63
N LYS A 4 -1.10 -15.14 1.17
CA LYS A 4 -0.48 -13.89 1.60
C LYS A 4 -0.30 -12.97 0.39
N LEU A 5 -0.63 -11.68 0.52
CA LEU A 5 -0.50 -10.71 -0.56
C LEU A 5 0.88 -10.77 -1.24
N GLN A 6 1.97 -10.83 -0.47
CA GLN A 6 3.32 -10.88 -1.03
C GLN A 6 3.56 -12.08 -1.96
N ILE A 7 2.93 -13.22 -1.69
CA ILE A 7 3.04 -14.41 -2.54
C ILE A 7 2.24 -14.17 -3.83
N PHE A 8 1.00 -13.69 -3.68
CA PHE A 8 0.14 -13.34 -4.81
C PHE A 8 0.81 -12.35 -5.76
N LEU A 9 1.46 -11.29 -5.22
CA LEU A 9 2.15 -10.29 -6.02
C LEU A 9 3.30 -10.87 -6.85
N LYS A 10 4.10 -11.77 -6.27
CA LYS A 10 5.22 -12.42 -6.95
C LYS A 10 4.75 -13.38 -8.04
N GLU A 11 3.82 -14.28 -7.71
CA GLU A 11 3.35 -15.31 -8.64
C GLU A 11 2.65 -14.71 -9.86
N ASN A 12 1.95 -13.60 -9.67
CA ASN A 12 1.19 -12.93 -10.73
C ASN A 12 1.95 -11.76 -11.37
N LYS A 13 3.16 -11.43 -10.89
CA LYS A 13 3.96 -10.28 -11.34
C LYS A 13 3.18 -8.96 -11.28
N VAL A 14 2.59 -8.68 -10.14
CA VAL A 14 1.74 -7.50 -9.92
C VAL A 14 2.29 -6.63 -8.79
N ASN A 15 2.02 -5.33 -8.89
CA ASN A 15 2.33 -4.35 -7.86
C ASN A 15 1.07 -3.97 -7.09
N PHE A 16 1.26 -3.60 -5.83
CA PHE A 16 0.19 -3.11 -4.97
C PHE A 16 0.51 -1.73 -4.41
N LEU A 17 -0.52 -0.89 -4.32
CA LEU A 17 -0.43 0.47 -3.82
C LEU A 17 -1.60 0.78 -2.88
N ILE A 18 -1.29 1.37 -1.72
CA ILE A 18 -2.25 2.11 -0.90
C ILE A 18 -1.68 3.51 -0.66
N LYS A 19 -2.42 4.53 -1.07
CA LYS A 19 -2.12 5.94 -0.81
C LYS A 19 -3.27 6.56 -0.02
N TYR A 20 -2.94 7.46 0.90
CA TYR A 20 -3.84 8.39 1.56
C TYR A 20 -3.38 9.82 1.26
N ASP A 21 -4.33 10.71 1.02
CA ASP A 21 -4.11 12.10 0.65
C ASP A 21 -5.08 12.97 1.45
N SER A 22 -4.57 13.68 2.47
CA SER A 22 -5.42 14.44 3.41
C SER A 22 -6.09 15.65 2.75
N VAL A 23 -5.44 16.21 1.73
CA VAL A 23 -5.83 17.43 1.01
C VAL A 23 -7.11 17.21 0.20
N ARG A 24 -7.35 15.97 -0.25
CA ARG A 24 -8.58 15.62 -0.97
C ARG A 24 -9.80 15.75 -0.07
N GLU A 25 -10.84 16.42 -0.56
CA GLU A 25 -12.14 16.47 0.11
C GLU A 25 -12.79 15.08 0.11
N ASP A 26 -12.87 14.47 -1.08
CA ASP A 26 -13.39 13.13 -1.34
C ASP A 26 -12.34 12.22 -1.98
N ASN A 27 -12.56 10.92 -1.85
CA ASN A 27 -11.67 9.86 -2.30
C ASN A 27 -10.25 9.99 -1.74
N LYS A 28 -10.20 10.11 -0.40
CA LYS A 28 -8.95 10.32 0.33
C LYS A 28 -7.94 9.18 0.18
N TYR A 29 -8.35 8.02 -0.33
CA TYR A 29 -7.46 6.90 -0.59
C TYR A 29 -7.37 6.55 -2.07
N THR A 30 -6.23 6.01 -2.47
CA THR A 30 -6.07 5.30 -3.74
C THR A 30 -5.57 3.89 -3.42
N VAL A 31 -6.31 2.86 -3.82
CA VAL A 31 -5.91 1.45 -3.64
C VAL A 31 -5.86 0.80 -5.00
N MET A 32 -4.72 0.26 -5.41
CA MET A 32 -4.55 -0.27 -6.77
C MET A 32 -3.72 -1.55 -6.82
N LEU A 33 -4.13 -2.45 -7.72
CA LEU A 33 -3.31 -3.54 -8.24
C LEU A 33 -2.95 -3.27 -9.70
N PHE A 34 -1.69 -3.48 -10.04
CA PHE A 34 -1.13 -3.14 -11.34
C PHE A 34 -0.30 -4.29 -11.91
N ASP A 35 -0.53 -4.65 -13.17
CA ASP A 35 0.25 -5.67 -13.89
C ASP A 35 1.60 -5.09 -14.32
N THR A 36 2.70 -5.66 -13.84
CA THR A 36 4.04 -5.15 -14.16
C THR A 36 4.49 -5.46 -15.58
N VAL A 37 3.96 -6.53 -16.17
CA VAL A 37 4.33 -7.00 -17.52
C VAL A 37 3.58 -6.18 -18.56
N LYS A 38 2.26 -6.06 -18.39
CA LYS A 38 1.38 -5.33 -19.32
C LYS A 38 1.39 -3.82 -19.09
N LYS A 39 1.90 -3.38 -17.94
CA LYS A 39 1.92 -1.97 -17.52
C LYS A 39 0.51 -1.37 -17.46
N GLU A 40 -0.45 -2.13 -16.96
CA GLU A 40 -1.85 -1.70 -16.86
C GLU A 40 -2.44 -1.95 -15.47
N ARG A 41 -3.46 -1.15 -15.12
CA ARG A 41 -4.22 -1.36 -13.88
C ARG A 41 -5.10 -2.59 -14.01
N ILE A 42 -4.98 -3.51 -13.07
CA ILE A 42 -5.83 -4.71 -12.98
C ILE A 42 -7.15 -4.38 -12.28
N SER A 43 -7.07 -3.82 -11.07
CA SER A 43 -8.24 -3.43 -10.28
C SER A 43 -7.89 -2.32 -9.29
N GLY A 44 -8.94 -1.73 -8.71
CA GLY A 44 -8.85 -0.65 -7.74
C GLY A 44 -9.03 0.74 -8.33
N GLY A 45 -8.83 1.74 -7.48
CA GLY A 45 -9.01 3.15 -7.80
C GLY A 45 -9.09 4.03 -6.56
N ASP A 46 -9.45 5.28 -6.81
CA ASP A 46 -9.73 6.28 -5.80
C ASP A 46 -11.00 5.90 -5.00
N THR A 47 -10.94 6.04 -3.67
CA THR A 47 -11.98 5.58 -2.74
C THR A 47 -11.90 6.33 -1.42
N ASN A 48 -13.01 6.36 -0.69
CA ASN A 48 -13.03 6.80 0.73
C ASN A 48 -12.81 5.64 1.71
N SER A 49 -12.72 4.40 1.23
CA SER A 49 -12.62 3.18 2.04
C SER A 49 -11.66 2.18 1.40
N VAL A 50 -10.53 1.91 2.08
CA VAL A 50 -9.55 0.90 1.66
C VAL A 50 -10.21 -0.48 1.62
N VAL A 51 -10.94 -0.82 2.69
CA VAL A 51 -11.61 -2.12 2.87
C VAL A 51 -12.60 -2.42 1.74
N ASP A 52 -13.37 -1.42 1.30
CA ASP A 52 -14.35 -1.66 0.23
C ASP A 52 -13.67 -1.89 -1.13
N THR A 53 -12.56 -1.20 -1.39
CA THR A 53 -11.78 -1.42 -2.62
C THR A 53 -11.07 -2.77 -2.61
N GLU A 54 -10.60 -3.23 -1.45
CA GLU A 54 -10.01 -4.57 -1.32
C GLU A 54 -10.99 -5.69 -1.59
N ARG A 55 -12.21 -5.58 -1.05
CA ARG A 55 -13.28 -6.56 -1.34
C ARG A 55 -13.60 -6.62 -2.83
N LYS A 56 -13.57 -5.47 -3.52
CA LYS A 56 -13.71 -5.42 -4.97
C LYS A 56 -12.54 -6.08 -5.66
N ILE A 57 -11.31 -5.79 -5.26
CA ILE A 57 -10.09 -6.43 -5.80
C ILE A 57 -10.17 -7.96 -5.67
N ILE A 58 -10.52 -8.47 -4.49
CA ILE A 58 -10.67 -9.92 -4.24
C ILE A 58 -11.70 -10.53 -5.19
N LYS A 59 -12.82 -9.82 -5.41
CA LYS A 59 -13.87 -10.25 -6.32
C LYS A 59 -13.43 -10.19 -7.78
N ASP A 60 -12.81 -9.09 -8.21
CA ASP A 60 -12.41 -8.84 -9.60
C ASP A 60 -11.29 -9.78 -10.06
N THR A 61 -10.41 -10.17 -9.13
CA THR A 61 -9.29 -11.08 -9.39
C THR A 61 -9.65 -12.54 -9.12
N GLU A 62 -10.87 -12.82 -8.64
CA GLU A 62 -11.32 -14.14 -8.17
C GLU A 62 -10.31 -14.82 -7.22
N SER A 63 -9.54 -14.01 -6.49
CA SER A 63 -8.39 -14.46 -5.73
C SER A 63 -8.62 -14.26 -4.24
N ASN A 64 -8.38 -15.31 -3.46
CA ASN A 64 -8.55 -15.27 -2.01
C ASN A 64 -7.27 -14.77 -1.33
N VAL A 65 -7.06 -13.45 -1.37
CA VAL A 65 -5.83 -12.78 -0.90
C VAL A 65 -6.06 -12.08 0.43
N ASP A 66 -5.09 -12.18 1.35
CA ASP A 66 -5.11 -11.51 2.65
C ASP A 66 -4.31 -10.20 2.63
N PHE A 67 -5.01 -9.08 2.85
CA PHE A 67 -4.45 -7.71 2.91
C PHE A 67 -4.23 -7.20 4.34
N ASN A 68 -4.68 -7.94 5.37
CA ASN A 68 -4.80 -7.43 6.74
C ASN A 68 -3.48 -6.88 7.29
N GLU A 69 -2.39 -7.65 7.16
CA GLU A 69 -1.08 -7.24 7.68
C GLU A 69 -0.57 -5.93 7.04
N ILE A 70 -0.87 -5.71 5.75
CA ILE A 70 -0.46 -4.50 5.03
C ILE A 70 -1.33 -3.31 5.43
N ASN A 71 -2.63 -3.55 5.64
CA ASN A 71 -3.54 -2.51 6.13
C ASN A 71 -3.23 -2.06 7.54
N GLU A 72 -2.92 -2.98 8.44
CA GLU A 72 -2.52 -2.65 9.79
C GLU A 72 -1.26 -1.78 9.77
N LEU A 73 -0.25 -2.19 8.99
CA LEU A 73 0.98 -1.43 8.82
C LEU A 73 0.70 -0.02 8.28
N PHE A 74 -0.09 0.09 7.20
CA PHE A 74 -0.44 1.37 6.60
C PHE A 74 -1.25 2.25 7.57
N SER A 75 -2.21 1.66 8.28
CA SER A 75 -3.05 2.37 9.25
C SER A 75 -2.24 2.95 10.40
N LYS A 76 -1.23 2.20 10.89
CA LYS A 76 -0.29 2.68 11.90
C LYS A 76 0.48 3.90 11.40
N ILE A 77 1.17 3.78 10.25
CA ILE A 77 1.93 4.88 9.65
C ILE A 77 1.03 6.12 9.47
N LYS A 78 -0.14 5.94 8.84
CA LYS A 78 -1.12 7.01 8.58
C LYS A 78 -1.58 7.70 9.86
N SER A 79 -1.81 6.95 10.93
CA SER A 79 -2.31 7.50 12.19
C SER A 79 -1.22 8.23 12.96
N SER A 80 0.03 7.76 12.91
CA SER A 80 1.15 8.41 13.58
C SER A 80 1.57 9.73 12.94
N VAL A 81 1.33 9.92 11.64
CA VAL A 81 1.62 11.18 10.93
C VAL A 81 0.47 12.19 10.91
N LYS A 82 -0.68 11.90 11.58
CA LYS A 82 -1.78 12.86 11.70
C LYS A 82 -1.39 14.01 12.64
N THR A 83 -0.90 15.11 12.09
CA THR A 83 -0.56 16.31 12.86
C THR A 83 -1.21 17.57 12.25
N ASN A 84 -2.55 17.67 12.21
CA ASN A 84 -3.28 18.87 11.75
C ASN A 84 -2.81 19.54 10.42
N SER A 85 -2.04 18.82 9.60
CA SER A 85 -1.33 19.35 8.45
C SER A 85 -1.80 18.66 7.17
N ASP A 86 -1.48 19.27 6.02
CA ASP A 86 -1.62 18.62 4.73
C ASP A 86 -0.54 17.55 4.57
N TYR A 87 -0.95 16.31 4.34
CA TYR A 87 -0.03 15.19 4.21
C TYR A 87 -0.53 14.11 3.24
N VAL A 88 0.44 13.42 2.65
CA VAL A 88 0.27 12.24 1.82
C VAL A 88 1.06 11.09 2.44
N VAL A 89 0.40 9.96 2.63
CA VAL A 89 1.04 8.70 3.04
C VAL A 89 0.83 7.68 1.95
N MET A 90 1.89 7.03 1.51
CA MET A 90 1.80 5.98 0.51
C MET A 90 2.67 4.80 0.93
N LEU A 91 2.07 3.62 0.85
CA LEU A 91 2.73 2.34 0.94
C LEU A 91 2.58 1.63 -0.40
N SER A 92 3.71 1.33 -1.04
CA SER A 92 3.73 0.52 -2.26
C SER A 92 4.56 -0.75 -2.08
N ILE A 93 4.09 -1.83 -2.68
CA ILE A 93 4.81 -3.10 -2.79
C ILE A 93 5.01 -3.37 -4.28
N ASN A 94 6.25 -3.27 -4.73
CA ASN A 94 6.62 -3.33 -6.13
C ASN A 94 7.42 -4.60 -6.41
N TYR A 95 6.91 -5.45 -7.29
CA TYR A 95 7.64 -6.56 -7.87
C TYR A 95 8.48 -6.08 -9.06
N SER A 96 9.79 -6.28 -8.96
CA SER A 96 10.75 -6.00 -10.02
C SER A 96 11.92 -6.97 -9.91
N ASP A 97 12.45 -7.43 -11.06
CA ASP A 97 13.64 -8.30 -11.12
C ASP A 97 13.60 -9.48 -10.13
N ASP A 98 12.45 -10.17 -10.03
CA ASP A 98 12.21 -11.31 -9.15
C ASP A 98 12.24 -11.07 -7.63
N TYR A 99 12.24 -9.81 -7.20
CA TYR A 99 12.08 -9.44 -5.79
C TYR A 99 10.93 -8.45 -5.56
N LEU A 100 10.49 -8.35 -4.31
CA LEU A 100 9.55 -7.31 -3.88
C LEU A 100 10.30 -6.21 -3.15
N ASP A 101 10.09 -4.98 -3.59
CA ASP A 101 10.47 -3.78 -2.87
C ASP A 101 9.26 -3.20 -2.14
N TYR A 102 9.50 -2.73 -0.92
CA TYR A 102 8.52 -2.03 -0.13
C TYR A 102 8.93 -0.58 -0.05
N THR A 103 7.97 0.33 -0.12
CA THR A 103 8.27 1.75 -0.10
C THR A 103 7.24 2.48 0.72
N ILE A 104 7.73 3.23 1.71
CA ILE A 104 6.95 4.20 2.46
C ILE A 104 7.32 5.58 1.93
N TYR A 105 6.31 6.33 1.50
CA TYR A 105 6.42 7.73 1.13
C TYR A 105 5.55 8.55 2.06
N LEU A 106 6.16 9.57 2.67
CA LEU A 106 5.52 10.53 3.55
C LEU A 106 5.86 11.91 3.02
N ASP A 107 4.84 12.71 2.77
CA ASP A 107 5.00 14.04 2.21
C ASP A 107 4.05 14.97 2.93
N ASN A 108 4.60 16.03 3.51
CA ASN A 108 3.86 17.13 4.09
C ASN A 108 4.61 18.43 3.72
N SER A 109 4.02 19.58 4.04
CA SER A 109 4.56 20.89 3.66
C SER A 109 5.99 21.17 4.14
N GLU A 110 6.51 20.44 5.13
CA GLU A 110 7.81 20.67 5.76
C GLU A 110 8.79 19.50 5.59
N GLN A 111 8.30 18.31 5.24
CA GLN A 111 9.08 17.08 5.24
C GLN A 111 8.62 16.13 4.13
N ILE A 112 9.56 15.80 3.24
CA ILE A 112 9.43 14.72 2.27
C ILE A 112 10.37 13.60 2.71
N SER A 113 9.81 12.41 2.93
CA SER A 113 10.54 11.22 3.34
C SER A 113 10.17 10.05 2.44
N HIS A 114 11.19 9.38 1.93
CA HIS A 114 11.04 8.22 1.05
C HIS A 114 11.98 7.12 1.53
N ASN A 115 11.39 6.06 2.08
CA ASN A 115 12.14 4.93 2.64
C ASN A 115 11.80 3.67 1.86
N LYS A 116 12.85 3.04 1.31
CA LYS A 116 12.75 1.81 0.50
C LYS A 116 13.36 0.63 1.26
N PHE A 117 12.66 -0.49 1.27
CA PHE A 117 13.04 -1.71 1.97
C PHE A 117 12.99 -2.90 1.01
N ARG A 118 13.88 -3.87 1.20
CA ARG A 118 13.99 -5.08 0.36
C ARG A 118 13.20 -6.26 0.91
N THR A 119 12.79 -6.19 2.19
CA THR A 119 12.01 -7.24 2.82
C THR A 119 10.83 -6.69 3.62
N TYR A 120 9.80 -7.51 3.75
CA TYR A 120 8.67 -7.18 4.62
C TYR A 120 9.09 -7.05 6.10
N LYS A 121 10.16 -7.73 6.51
CA LYS A 121 10.69 -7.61 7.87
C LYS A 121 11.28 -6.24 8.13
N GLU A 122 12.11 -5.74 7.22
CA GLU A 122 12.75 -4.42 7.35
C GLU A 122 11.72 -3.29 7.49
N ILE A 123 10.66 -3.30 6.68
CA ILE A 123 9.61 -2.30 6.80
C ILE A 123 8.84 -2.42 8.13
N LYS A 124 8.58 -3.64 8.63
CA LYS A 124 7.95 -3.82 9.95
C LYS A 124 8.84 -3.32 11.08
N ASP A 125 10.13 -3.65 11.04
CA ASP A 125 11.09 -3.20 12.04
C ASP A 125 11.19 -1.67 12.03
N PHE A 126 11.27 -1.04 10.85
CA PHE A 126 11.24 0.41 10.71
C PHE A 126 9.98 1.05 11.30
N VAL A 127 8.80 0.51 10.98
CA VAL A 127 7.53 1.06 11.49
C VAL A 127 7.45 0.94 13.00
N ARG A 128 7.89 -0.18 13.57
CA ARG A 128 7.97 -0.35 15.02
C ARG A 128 8.91 0.68 15.65
N GLU A 129 10.10 0.87 15.10
CA GLU A 129 11.11 1.77 15.69
C GLU A 129 10.70 3.26 15.64
N ASN A 130 9.89 3.65 14.65
CA ASN A 130 9.55 5.05 14.43
C ASN A 130 8.13 5.43 14.86
N TYR A 131 7.22 4.46 14.99
CA TYR A 131 5.79 4.72 15.16
C TYR A 131 5.10 3.85 16.23
N GLU A 132 5.80 2.92 16.89
CA GLU A 132 5.34 2.17 18.07
C GLU A 132 6.15 2.55 19.32
#